data_AF-A0A4Y2T6L8-F1
#
_entry.id   AF-A0A4Y2T6L8-F1
#
_cell.length_a   1.000
_cell.length_b   1.000
_cell.length_c   1.000
_cell.angle_alpha   90.00
_cell.angle_beta   90.00
_cell.angle_gamma   90.00
#
_symmetry.space_group_name_H-M   'P 1'
#
loop_
_entity.id
_entity.type
_entity.pdbx_description
1 polymer ?
#
loop_
_entity_poly.entity_id
_entity_poly.type
_entity_poly.pdbx_seq_one_letter_code
_entity_poly.pdbx_strand_id
1 'polypeptide(L)'
;MIGDQIEQAFEKIKESLDEFLKNGSGWVFDSVIHMELKTATYHPLAPSSYIPLPSKLAAKKAVINIKNTDQKCFVWSVLAALHPVRQNAERVSHYTSMEQELRLGKVTCPSNPAKSPSLKI
;
A
#
# COMPACT_ATOMS: atom_id res chain seq x y z
N MET A 1 15.98 -6.74 -5.08
CA MET A 1 17.12 -5.83 -4.81
C MET A 1 17.14 -4.73 -5.87
N ILE A 2 17.94 -3.67 -5.72
CA ILE A 2 18.02 -2.58 -6.71
C ILE A 2 18.42 -3.10 -8.10
N GLY A 3 19.25 -4.14 -8.17
CA GLY A 3 19.59 -4.83 -9.44
C GLY A 3 18.36 -5.30 -10.21
N ASP A 4 17.47 -6.05 -9.56
CA ASP A 4 16.26 -6.58 -10.21
C ASP A 4 15.33 -5.48 -10.75
N GLN A 5 15.26 -4.31 -10.09
CA GLN A 5 14.45 -3.18 -10.55
C GLN A 5 15.04 -2.52 -11.80
N ILE A 6 16.37 -2.47 -11.88
CA ILE A 6 17.09 -1.95 -13.05
C ILE A 6 16.87 -2.89 -14.23
N GLU A 7 17.02 -4.20 -14.04
CA GLU A 7 16.77 -5.19 -15.09
C GLU A 7 15.33 -5.12 -15.63
N GLN A 8 14.33 -5.03 -14.76
CA GLN A 8 12.93 -4.87 -15.18
C GLN A 8 12.70 -3.57 -15.97
N ALA A 9 13.34 -2.46 -15.57
CA ALA A 9 13.24 -1.21 -16.30
C ALA A 9 13.84 -1.33 -17.71
N PHE A 10 14.98 -2.02 -17.85
CA PHE A 10 15.60 -2.26 -19.15
C PHE A 10 14.74 -3.16 -20.04
N GLU A 11 14.17 -4.24 -19.51
CA GLU A 11 13.28 -5.11 -20.30
C GLU A 11 12.04 -4.36 -20.78
N LYS A 12 11.42 -3.54 -19.91
CA LYS A 12 10.27 -2.72 -20.31
C LYS A 12 10.61 -1.73 -21.43
N ILE A 13 11.80 -1.16 -21.41
CA ILE A 13 12.26 -0.25 -22.48
C ILE A 13 12.42 -1.02 -23.78
N LYS A 14 13.05 -2.19 -23.77
CA LYS A 14 13.18 -3.06 -24.96
C LYS A 14 11.82 -3.42 -25.54
N GLU A 15 10.88 -3.88 -24.71
CA GLU A 15 9.54 -4.22 -25.13
C GLU A 15 8.82 -3.03 -25.78
N SER A 16 8.91 -1.84 -25.17
CA SER A 16 8.30 -0.63 -25.73
C SER A 16 8.90 -0.22 -27.08
N LEU A 17 10.20 -0.43 -27.27
CA LEU A 17 10.88 -0.16 -28.53
C LEU A 17 10.47 -1.17 -29.60
N ASP A 18 10.42 -2.46 -29.26
CA ASP A 18 9.98 -3.51 -30.18
C ASP A 18 8.53 -3.30 -30.63
N GLU A 19 7.64 -2.91 -29.73
CA GLU A 19 6.25 -2.59 -30.05
C GLU A 19 6.16 -1.37 -30.98
N PHE A 20 6.94 -0.32 -30.71
CA PHE A 20 6.96 0.88 -31.53
C PHE A 20 7.48 0.61 -32.95
N LEU A 21 8.53 -0.21 -33.09
CA LEU A 21 9.12 -0.58 -34.38
C LEU A 21 8.21 -1.51 -35.20
N LYS A 22 7.37 -2.32 -34.56
CA LYS A 22 6.42 -3.24 -35.23
C LYS A 22 5.26 -2.52 -35.94
N ASN A 23 5.02 -1.24 -35.66
CA ASN A 23 3.88 -0.50 -36.22
C ASN A 23 4.08 0.00 -37.67
N GLY A 24 5.11 -0.48 -38.39
CA GLY A 24 5.25 -0.28 -39.84
C GLY A 24 5.51 1.16 -40.28
N SER A 25 5.87 2.04 -39.35
CA SER A 25 6.12 3.47 -39.62
C SER A 25 7.44 3.74 -40.34
N GLY A 26 8.31 2.73 -40.48
CA GLY A 26 9.65 2.86 -41.08
C GLY A 26 10.67 3.56 -40.17
N TRP A 27 10.33 3.80 -38.91
CA TRP A 27 11.25 4.41 -37.94
C TRP A 27 12.31 3.39 -37.53
N VAL A 28 13.56 3.84 -37.48
CA VAL A 28 14.70 3.05 -36.96
C VAL A 28 15.12 3.67 -35.64
N PHE A 29 15.12 2.85 -34.60
CA PHE A 29 15.67 3.24 -33.31
C PHE A 29 17.19 3.29 -33.41
N ASP A 30 17.78 4.46 -33.15
CA ASP A 30 19.23 4.66 -33.20
C ASP A 30 19.87 4.54 -31.80
N SER A 31 19.53 5.45 -30.87
CA SER A 31 20.14 5.46 -29.54
C SER A 31 19.29 6.17 -28.47
N VAL A 32 19.52 5.81 -27.19
CA VAL A 32 19.04 6.58 -26.03
C VAL A 32 20.14 7.56 -25.60
N ILE A 33 19.85 8.86 -25.63
CA ILE A 33 20.80 9.92 -25.29
C ILE A 33 20.97 10.05 -23.76
N HIS A 34 19.89 9.89 -22.99
CA HIS A 34 19.91 10.03 -21.54
C HIS A 34 18.81 9.19 -20.89
N MET A 35 19.14 8.54 -19.77
CA MET A 35 18.21 7.79 -18.94
C MET A 35 18.47 8.07 -17.47
N GLU A 36 17.43 8.44 -16.73
CA GLU A 36 17.50 8.70 -15.30
C GLU A 36 16.53 7.78 -14.55
N LEU A 37 17.05 6.99 -13.61
CA LEU A 37 16.24 6.15 -12.73
C LEU A 37 16.24 6.73 -11.31
N LYS A 38 15.10 7.27 -10.89
CA LYS A 38 14.91 7.77 -9.52
C LYS A 38 14.37 6.65 -8.64
N THR A 39 15.18 6.21 -7.69
CA THR A 39 14.77 5.25 -6.66
C THR A 39 14.58 5.97 -5.33
N ALA A 40 13.62 5.52 -4.54
CA ALA A 40 13.41 6.00 -3.18
C ALA A 40 13.26 4.78 -2.26
N THR A 41 13.99 4.80 -1.14
CA THR A 41 13.87 3.73 -0.14
C THR A 41 12.53 3.87 0.57
N TYR A 42 11.59 3.00 0.23
CA TYR A 42 10.32 2.90 0.92
C TYR A 42 10.51 2.06 2.19
N HIS A 43 10.37 2.72 3.35
CA HIS A 43 10.26 2.05 4.64
C HIS A 43 8.78 1.95 4.97
N PRO A 44 8.12 0.82 4.65
CA PRO A 44 6.72 0.69 4.99
C PRO A 44 6.53 0.75 6.50
N LEU A 45 5.44 1.39 6.93
CA LEU A 45 5.06 1.43 8.35
C LEU A 45 4.81 0.01 8.84
N ALA A 46 5.65 -0.50 9.73
CA ALA A 46 5.44 -1.81 10.32
C ALA A 46 4.05 -1.86 11.01
N PRO A 47 3.37 -3.03 11.00
CA PRO A 47 2.19 -3.22 11.80
C PRO A 47 2.54 -2.87 13.25
N SER A 48 1.67 -2.08 13.86
CA SER A 48 1.91 -1.43 15.14
C SER A 48 0.75 -1.70 16.08
N SER A 49 0.99 -1.49 17.36
CA SER A 49 -0.05 -1.26 18.36
C SER A 49 -0.49 0.21 18.35
N TYR A 50 -1.38 0.58 19.27
CA TYR A 50 -1.91 1.93 19.39
C TYR A 50 -0.80 3.00 19.47
N ILE A 51 -0.86 3.96 18.55
CA ILE A 51 -0.03 5.17 18.58
C ILE A 51 -0.96 6.35 18.93
N PRO A 52 -0.64 7.16 19.96
CA PRO A 52 -1.47 8.31 20.30
C PRO A 52 -1.47 9.34 19.17
N LEU A 53 -2.67 9.86 18.84
CA LEU A 53 -2.80 10.95 17.89
C LEU A 53 -2.19 12.25 18.46
N PRO A 54 -1.60 13.11 17.62
CA PRO A 54 -1.31 14.48 17.98
C PRO A 54 -2.54 15.19 18.56
N SER A 55 -2.36 16.00 19.60
CA SER A 55 -3.45 16.64 20.36
C SER A 55 -4.45 17.39 19.49
N LYS A 56 -3.97 18.10 18.46
CA LYS A 56 -4.80 18.82 17.48
C LYS A 56 -5.75 17.91 16.71
N LEU A 57 -5.34 16.69 16.37
CA LEU A 57 -6.16 15.72 15.65
C LEU A 57 -7.12 14.99 16.60
N ALA A 58 -6.65 14.62 17.79
CA ALA A 58 -7.48 14.01 18.82
C ALA A 58 -8.66 14.91 19.21
N ALA A 59 -8.41 16.22 19.33
CA ALA A 59 -9.44 17.21 19.66
C ALA A 59 -10.56 17.31 18.61
N LYS A 60 -10.23 17.10 17.32
CA LYS A 60 -11.22 17.16 16.24
C LYS A 60 -12.19 15.98 16.23
N LYS A 61 -11.85 14.86 16.88
CA LYS A 61 -12.64 13.62 16.89
C LYS A 61 -13.07 13.13 15.49
N ALA A 62 -12.32 13.51 14.46
CA ALA A 62 -12.61 13.19 13.06
C ALA A 62 -12.00 11.86 12.60
N VAL A 63 -11.17 11.24 13.42
CA VAL A 63 -10.46 9.99 13.13
C VAL A 63 -10.72 9.01 14.25
N ILE A 64 -11.10 7.78 13.89
CA ILE A 64 -11.19 6.66 14.83
C ILE A 64 -9.78 6.09 14.99
N ASN A 65 -9.18 6.27 16.17
CA ASN A 65 -7.86 5.72 16.49
C ASN A 65 -8.00 4.49 17.39
N ILE A 66 -8.00 3.30 16.79
CA ILE A 66 -8.23 2.04 17.53
C ILE A 66 -7.14 1.80 18.56
N LYS A 67 -7.55 1.58 19.82
CA LYS A 67 -6.67 1.30 20.97
C LYS A 67 -6.36 -0.19 21.07
N ASN A 68 -5.50 -0.69 20.18
CA ASN A 68 -5.05 -2.08 20.19
C ASN A 68 -3.69 -2.26 20.90
N THR A 69 -3.48 -3.44 21.50
CA THR A 69 -2.22 -3.84 22.16
C THR A 69 -1.41 -4.86 21.34
N ASP A 70 -1.97 -5.36 20.24
CA ASP A 70 -1.33 -6.27 19.31
C ASP A 70 -0.77 -5.54 18.08
N GLN A 71 -0.15 -6.26 17.14
CA GLN A 71 0.35 -5.70 15.88
C GLN A 71 -0.71 -5.80 14.76
N LYS A 72 -2.00 -5.61 15.07
CA LYS A 72 -3.10 -5.75 14.10
C LYS A 72 -3.83 -4.43 13.81
N CYS A 73 -3.18 -3.28 13.98
CA CYS A 73 -3.80 -1.95 13.79
C CYS A 73 -4.49 -1.78 12.43
N PHE A 74 -3.93 -2.34 11.35
CA PHE A 74 -4.55 -2.33 10.03
C PHE A 74 -5.86 -3.11 10.00
N VAL A 75 -5.88 -4.34 10.55
CA VAL A 75 -7.07 -5.19 10.63
C VAL A 75 -8.18 -4.45 11.36
N TRP A 76 -7.87 -3.92 12.54
CA TRP A 76 -8.86 -3.23 13.36
C TRP A 76 -9.36 -1.95 12.71
N SER A 77 -8.50 -1.21 12.00
CA SER A 77 -8.90 0.01 11.29
C SER A 77 -9.84 -0.30 10.13
N VAL A 78 -9.59 -1.39 9.39
CA VAL A 78 -10.47 -1.83 8.30
C VAL A 78 -11.81 -2.32 8.85
N LEU A 79 -11.81 -3.12 9.93
CA LEU A 79 -13.05 -3.55 10.57
C LEU A 79 -13.87 -2.37 11.10
N ALA A 80 -13.23 -1.35 11.66
CA ALA A 80 -13.91 -0.16 12.13
C ALA A 80 -14.57 0.66 11.00
N ALA A 81 -13.99 0.64 9.80
CA ALA A 81 -14.58 1.24 8.61
C ALA A 81 -15.74 0.41 8.05
N LEU A 82 -15.62 -0.93 8.04
CA LEU A 82 -16.66 -1.83 7.54
C LEU A 82 -17.86 -1.94 8.49
N HIS A 83 -17.62 -1.83 9.79
CA HIS A 83 -18.63 -1.98 10.84
C HIS A 83 -18.66 -0.73 11.73
N PRO A 84 -19.24 0.40 11.26
CA PRO A 84 -19.26 1.64 12.02
C PRO A 84 -19.96 1.49 13.37
N VAL A 85 -19.26 1.87 14.44
CA VAL A 85 -19.79 1.91 15.82
C VAL A 85 -19.98 3.36 16.24
N ARG A 86 -21.11 3.67 16.89
CA ARG A 86 -21.44 5.06 17.28
C ARG A 86 -20.74 5.52 18.56
N GLN A 87 -20.52 4.62 19.51
CA GLN A 87 -19.96 4.95 20.82
C GLN A 87 -18.71 4.13 21.08
N ASN A 88 -17.66 4.79 21.56
CA ASN A 88 -16.39 4.16 21.90
C ASN A 88 -15.80 3.30 20.76
N ALA A 89 -15.93 3.77 19.51
CA ALA A 89 -15.47 3.07 18.31
C ALA A 89 -13.96 2.78 18.32
N GLU A 90 -13.19 3.41 19.23
CA GLU A 90 -11.78 3.11 19.40
C GLU A 90 -11.49 1.74 20.06
N ARG A 91 -12.50 1.03 20.58
CA ARG A 91 -12.30 -0.21 21.34
C ARG A 91 -12.27 -1.43 20.43
N VAL A 92 -11.19 -2.22 20.54
CA VAL A 92 -11.02 -3.49 19.81
C VAL A 92 -12.14 -4.49 20.08
N SER A 93 -12.71 -4.50 21.29
CA SER A 93 -13.76 -5.45 21.69
C SER A 93 -15.01 -5.40 20.81
N HIS A 94 -15.26 -4.30 20.12
CA HIS A 94 -16.37 -4.20 19.16
C HIS A 94 -16.14 -5.04 17.90
N TYR A 95 -14.89 -5.34 17.57
CA TYR A 95 -14.48 -5.91 16.28
C TYR A 95 -13.94 -7.33 16.41
N THR A 96 -13.64 -7.82 17.62
CA THR A 96 -12.98 -9.11 17.86
C THR A 96 -13.72 -10.29 17.24
N SER A 97 -15.06 -10.29 17.25
CA SER A 97 -15.86 -11.37 16.63
C SER A 97 -15.75 -11.41 15.10
N MET A 98 -15.32 -10.32 14.47
CA MET A 98 -15.22 -10.14 13.02
C MET A 98 -13.78 -10.27 12.52
N GLU A 99 -12.83 -10.62 13.38
CA GLU A 99 -11.42 -10.71 13.00
C GLU A 99 -11.18 -11.63 11.79
N GLN A 100 -11.95 -12.71 11.69
CA GLN A 100 -11.85 -13.70 10.61
C GLN A 100 -12.52 -13.27 9.30
N GLU A 101 -13.27 -12.16 9.28
CA GLU A 101 -13.92 -11.64 8.07
C GLU A 101 -12.89 -11.14 7.05
N LEU A 102 -11.82 -10.52 7.55
CA LEU A 102 -10.68 -10.12 6.75
C LEU A 102 -9.81 -11.33 6.44
N ARG A 103 -10.04 -11.94 5.27
CA ARG A 103 -9.11 -12.92 4.68
C ARG A 103 -7.84 -12.22 4.19
N LEU A 104 -7.03 -11.73 5.12
CA LEU A 104 -5.63 -11.43 4.83
C LEU A 104 -4.96 -12.78 4.57
N GLY A 105 -4.80 -13.16 3.29
CA GLY A 105 -4.05 -14.36 2.92
C GLY A 105 -2.56 -14.21 3.30
N LYS A 106 -1.64 -14.42 2.36
CA LYS A 106 -0.21 -14.09 2.57
C LYS A 106 0.08 -12.59 2.53
N VAL A 107 -0.91 -11.75 2.82
CA VAL A 107 -0.75 -10.29 2.85
C VAL A 107 -0.26 -9.91 4.24
N THR A 108 1.05 -9.88 4.41
CA THR A 108 1.67 -9.26 5.57
C THR A 108 1.45 -7.75 5.48
N CYS A 109 0.74 -7.17 6.45
CA CYS A 109 0.84 -5.75 6.69
C CYS A 109 2.24 -5.46 7.24
N PRO A 110 2.96 -4.45 6.73
CA PRO A 110 2.54 -3.53 5.68
C PRO A 110 2.73 -4.16 4.30
N SER A 111 1.65 -4.25 3.54
CA SER A 111 1.75 -4.71 2.16
C SER A 111 2.55 -3.68 1.37
N ASN A 112 3.41 -4.17 0.49
CA ASN A 112 4.03 -3.32 -0.53
C ASN A 112 2.90 -2.50 -1.20
N PRO A 113 2.99 -1.16 -1.31
CA PRO A 113 1.94 -0.33 -1.93
C PRO A 113 1.64 -0.79 -3.37
N ALA A 114 2.59 -1.42 -4.06
CA ALA A 114 2.38 -2.03 -5.38
C ALA A 114 1.54 -3.33 -5.37
N LYS A 115 1.28 -3.93 -4.19
CA LYS A 115 0.49 -5.15 -3.99
C LYS A 115 -0.69 -4.93 -3.05
N SER A 116 -1.02 -3.68 -2.72
CA SER A 116 -2.23 -3.40 -1.96
C SER A 116 -3.43 -3.81 -2.82
N PRO A 117 -4.27 -4.78 -2.38
CA PRO A 117 -5.46 -5.10 -3.13
C PRO A 117 -6.30 -3.82 -3.22
N SER A 118 -6.68 -3.44 -4.44
CA SER A 118 -7.56 -2.31 -4.67
C SER A 118 -8.86 -2.54 -3.89
N LEU A 119 -8.99 -1.89 -2.74
CA LEU A 119 -10.23 -1.82 -1.97
C LEU A 119 -11.21 -1.02 -2.82
N LYS A 120 -11.97 -1.71 -3.65
CA LYS A 120 -13.15 -1.14 -4.29
C LYS A 120 -14.22 -1.03 -3.21
N ILE A 121 -14.48 0.22 -2.80
CA ILE A 121 -15.67 0.62 -2.03
C ILE A 121 -16.85 0.65 -2.99
#